data_AF-A0A1M6EDX1-F1
#
_entry.id   AF-A0A1M6EDX1-F1
#
_cell.length_a   1.000
_cell.length_b   1.000
_cell.length_c   1.000
_cell.angle_alpha   90.00
_cell.angle_beta   90.00
_cell.angle_gamma   90.00
#
_symmetry.space_group_name_H-M   'P 1'
#
loop_
_entity.id
_entity.type
_entity.pdbx_description
1 polymer ?
#
loop_
_entity_poly.entity_id
_entity_poly.type
_entity_poly.pdbx_seq_one_letter_code
_entity_poly.pdbx_strand_id
1 'polypeptide(L)'
;MRANENTHLKMKDIRMKTLRKNFSVYPICSILTGLMVLACTSTKQNRQISTSPAPGQGKPQEHGSPGTDAVQDYGYHIHEYISLKTPPTPTEPDSLDQKDNPMEKEEDASWEAFLAKSSPVAQKIVENYLNSENKEPGGHCLTVSKGRFTQAYKEVHGHLPYQDLPDSMATKLYTPKQVFNLLYATASDESEGWKSLPKAYRGKGNAGALAYAGMGSLVDSTGVWSGQLRPGAMLQVWRYREDYEQVVQGTDVEKLDPYGHSFIFINYVRDEKNKIVGLRIADQGFQSYRPLIPRDYEVWWAVNLRV
;
A
#
# COMPACT_ATOMS: atom_id res chain seq x y z
N MET A 1 -45.31 -38.52 -22.32
CA MET A 1 -46.40 -38.28 -21.36
C MET A 1 -45.97 -38.79 -19.99
N ARG A 2 -45.52 -37.89 -19.11
CA ARG A 2 -45.53 -38.03 -17.64
C ARG A 2 -45.20 -36.66 -17.04
N ALA A 3 -45.85 -36.39 -15.91
CA ALA A 3 -46.36 -35.11 -15.50
C ALA A 3 -45.33 -34.16 -14.88
N ASN A 4 -45.70 -32.89 -14.96
CA ASN A 4 -45.03 -31.68 -14.52
C ASN A 4 -45.48 -31.37 -13.09
N GLU A 5 -44.59 -31.40 -12.10
CA GLU A 5 -44.91 -31.03 -10.71
C GLU A 5 -44.35 -29.63 -10.40
N ASN A 6 -45.24 -28.65 -10.49
CA ASN A 6 -45.06 -27.28 -10.01
C ASN A 6 -45.07 -27.24 -8.48
N THR A 7 -43.94 -26.98 -7.84
CA THR A 7 -43.87 -26.70 -6.41
C THR A 7 -43.95 -25.19 -6.16
N HIS A 8 -45.15 -24.77 -5.76
CA HIS A 8 -45.52 -23.41 -5.41
C HIS A 8 -44.99 -23.08 -4.00
N LEU A 9 -43.88 -22.34 -3.91
CA LEU A 9 -43.33 -21.84 -2.64
C LEU A 9 -44.22 -20.71 -2.08
N LYS A 10 -44.91 -21.01 -0.98
CA LYS A 10 -45.67 -20.04 -0.16
C LYS A 10 -44.70 -19.09 0.55
N MET A 11 -44.75 -17.82 0.16
CA MET A 11 -44.12 -16.70 0.86
C MET A 11 -44.82 -16.53 2.22
N LYS A 12 -44.09 -16.66 3.32
CA LYS A 12 -44.59 -16.38 4.67
C LYS A 12 -44.49 -14.88 4.93
N ASP A 13 -45.64 -14.25 5.16
CA ASP A 13 -45.76 -12.88 5.65
C ASP A 13 -45.03 -12.70 6.98
N ILE A 14 -44.00 -11.86 6.98
CA ILE A 14 -43.32 -11.39 8.20
C ILE A 14 -44.06 -10.16 8.70
N ARG A 15 -44.83 -10.37 9.77
CA ARG A 15 -45.59 -9.38 10.51
C ARG A 15 -44.64 -8.40 11.22
N MET A 16 -44.43 -7.21 10.66
CA MET A 16 -43.71 -6.12 11.32
C MET A 16 -44.44 -5.70 12.61
N LYS A 17 -43.83 -5.97 13.77
CA LYS A 17 -44.24 -5.37 15.04
C LYS A 17 -43.53 -4.04 15.21
N THR A 18 -44.31 -2.98 15.03
CA THR A 18 -43.99 -1.60 15.40
C THR A 18 -43.82 -1.54 16.92
N LEU A 19 -42.59 -1.32 17.41
CA LEU A 19 -42.35 -0.95 18.80
C LEU A 19 -41.98 0.54 18.84
N ARG A 20 -42.99 1.33 19.18
CA ARG A 20 -42.99 2.75 19.47
C ARG A 20 -43.06 2.86 21.00
N LYS A 21 -42.11 3.56 21.63
CA LYS A 21 -42.05 4.06 23.05
C LYS A 21 -40.55 4.11 23.43
N ASN A 22 -39.92 5.16 23.95
CA ASN A 22 -40.40 6.33 24.70
C ASN A 22 -39.50 7.54 24.46
N PHE A 23 -40.13 8.71 24.48
CA PHE A 23 -39.54 10.02 24.73
C PHE A 23 -38.88 10.04 26.11
N SER A 24 -37.69 10.66 26.23
CA SER A 24 -37.22 11.24 27.48
C SER A 24 -36.59 12.59 27.16
N VAL A 25 -37.40 13.63 27.34
CA VAL A 25 -37.03 15.04 27.25
C VAL A 25 -36.52 15.44 28.63
N TYR A 26 -35.24 15.80 28.74
CA TYR A 26 -34.72 16.52 29.91
C TYR A 26 -34.35 17.94 29.47
N PRO A 27 -35.01 18.97 30.03
CA PRO A 27 -34.55 20.35 29.99
C PRO A 27 -34.32 20.86 31.43
N ILE A 28 -33.07 21.09 31.83
CA ILE A 28 -32.72 21.94 32.99
C ILE A 28 -31.40 22.64 32.62
N CYS A 29 -31.38 23.86 32.09
CA CYS A 29 -31.51 25.18 32.75
C CYS A 29 -30.30 25.58 33.63
N SER A 30 -29.61 26.64 33.18
CA SER A 30 -28.92 27.70 33.95
C SER A 30 -27.60 27.29 34.66
N ILE A 31 -26.49 28.03 34.56
CA ILE A 31 -26.29 29.42 35.01
C ILE A 31 -25.08 30.06 34.28
N LEU A 32 -25.29 31.34 33.93
CA LEU A 32 -24.34 32.32 33.41
C LEU A 32 -23.28 32.77 34.44
N THR A 33 -22.31 33.53 33.90
CA THR A 33 -21.56 34.67 34.49
C THR A 33 -20.18 34.42 35.10
N GLY A 34 -19.19 35.12 34.52
CA GLY A 34 -17.83 35.29 35.04
C GLY A 34 -16.91 36.05 34.07
N LEU A 35 -17.17 37.35 33.88
CA LEU A 35 -16.43 38.30 33.04
C LEU A 35 -14.98 38.57 33.51
N MET A 36 -14.08 38.71 32.52
CA MET A 36 -13.05 39.76 32.30
C MET A 36 -12.23 40.35 33.48
N VAL A 37 -10.88 40.28 33.37
CA VAL A 37 -9.87 41.38 33.57
C VAL A 37 -8.55 40.95 32.88
N LEU A 38 -8.17 41.48 31.71
CA LEU A 38 -7.20 42.58 31.46
C LEU A 38 -5.76 42.41 32.03
N ALA A 39 -4.77 42.28 31.14
CA ALA A 39 -3.47 43.00 31.11
C ALA A 39 -2.63 42.44 29.92
N CYS A 40 -2.53 43.10 28.76
CA CYS A 40 -1.66 44.23 28.41
C CYS A 40 -0.14 43.97 28.48
N THR A 41 0.43 43.78 27.29
CA THR A 41 1.65 44.42 26.70
C THR A 41 3.01 44.25 27.36
N SER A 42 4.03 43.89 26.56
CA SER A 42 5.17 44.80 26.29
C SER A 42 6.07 44.32 25.15
N THR A 43 6.41 45.26 24.27
CA THR A 43 7.26 45.18 23.07
C THR A 43 8.67 45.69 23.40
N LYS A 44 9.73 45.08 22.85
CA LYS A 44 10.98 45.72 22.31
C LYS A 44 12.05 44.64 22.08
N GLN A 45 12.58 44.42 20.87
CA GLN A 45 13.43 45.26 20.00
C GLN A 45 14.94 45.00 20.24
N ASN A 46 15.52 44.22 19.31
CA ASN A 46 16.76 44.47 18.55
C ASN A 46 18.09 44.72 19.28
N ARG A 47 19.09 43.86 19.03
CA ARG A 47 20.43 44.34 18.63
C ARG A 47 21.28 43.24 17.97
N GLN A 48 21.64 43.51 16.72
CA GLN A 48 22.78 42.94 16.01
C GLN A 48 24.09 43.22 16.77
N ILE A 49 25.00 42.26 16.77
CA ILE A 49 26.44 42.53 16.70
C ILE A 49 27.00 41.66 15.56
N SER A 50 27.46 42.34 14.51
CA SER A 50 28.35 41.81 13.50
C SER A 50 29.77 41.74 14.04
N THR A 51 30.45 40.63 13.79
CA THR A 51 31.91 40.59 13.65
C THR A 51 32.26 39.63 12.51
N SER A 52 33.07 40.12 11.59
CA SER A 52 33.63 39.46 10.42
C SER A 52 35.16 39.65 10.48
N PRO A 53 36.00 39.04 9.62
CA PRO A 53 36.28 37.61 9.47
C PRO A 53 37.80 37.31 9.56
N ALA A 54 38.19 36.03 9.61
CA ALA A 54 39.54 35.57 9.22
C ALA A 54 39.51 34.10 8.74
N PRO A 55 40.44 33.69 7.85
CA PRO A 55 40.21 32.66 6.84
C PRO A 55 40.70 31.28 7.25
N GLY A 56 39.96 30.24 6.85
CA GLY A 56 40.32 28.84 7.07
C GLY A 56 39.91 27.99 5.87
N GLN A 57 40.87 27.22 5.38
CA GLN A 57 40.92 26.53 4.11
C GLN A 57 39.87 25.41 3.92
N GLY A 58 39.33 25.34 2.70
CA GLY A 58 39.24 24.13 1.88
C GLY A 58 38.32 22.98 2.32
N LYS A 59 37.16 22.86 1.67
CA LYS A 59 36.58 21.57 1.24
C LYS A 59 35.82 21.75 -0.09
N PRO A 60 35.87 20.75 -1.00
CA PRO A 60 35.14 20.80 -2.26
C PRO A 60 33.63 20.77 -2.02
N GLN A 61 32.94 21.66 -2.70
CA GLN A 61 31.50 21.88 -2.67
C GLN A 61 30.87 20.93 -3.69
N GLU A 62 30.24 19.86 -3.22
CA GLU A 62 29.33 19.05 -4.06
C GLU A 62 28.08 19.89 -4.37
N HIS A 63 27.76 19.96 -5.66
CA HIS A 63 26.52 20.54 -6.16
C HIS A 63 25.33 19.69 -5.72
N GLY A 64 24.70 20.08 -4.61
CA GLY A 64 23.36 19.64 -4.27
C GLY A 64 22.35 20.20 -5.28
N SER A 65 21.70 19.30 -6.03
CA SER A 65 20.53 19.64 -6.83
C SER A 65 19.38 20.08 -5.91
N PRO A 66 18.68 21.19 -6.20
CA PRO A 66 17.51 21.59 -5.44
C PRO A 66 16.27 20.88 -5.98
N GLY A 67 15.57 20.13 -5.12
CA GLY A 67 14.26 19.57 -5.49
C GLY A 67 13.81 18.36 -4.68
N THR A 68 14.15 18.26 -3.40
CA THR A 68 13.49 17.30 -2.50
C THR A 68 12.23 17.95 -1.95
N ASP A 69 11.08 17.57 -2.51
CA ASP A 69 9.82 17.68 -1.80
C ASP A 69 10.00 17.01 -0.44
N ALA A 70 9.84 17.79 0.64
CA ALA A 70 9.93 17.29 2.00
C ALA A 70 8.94 16.12 2.16
N VAL A 71 9.46 14.90 2.14
CA VAL A 71 8.73 13.72 2.59
C VAL A 71 8.40 14.01 4.04
N GLN A 72 7.12 14.24 4.30
CA GLN A 72 6.60 14.41 5.64
C GLN A 72 6.87 13.08 6.35
N ASP A 73 7.90 13.06 7.19
CA ASP A 73 8.18 11.97 8.10
C ASP A 73 7.00 11.92 9.08
N TYR A 74 6.09 10.97 8.85
CA TYR A 74 4.89 10.84 9.65
C TYR A 74 5.16 10.25 11.04
N GLY A 75 6.42 10.02 11.42
CA GLY A 75 6.79 9.59 12.77
C GLY A 75 6.21 8.22 13.15
N TYR A 76 5.73 7.44 12.19
CA TYR A 76 5.29 6.06 12.41
C TYR A 76 6.54 5.19 12.55
N HIS A 77 6.94 5.05 13.81
CA HIS A 77 7.91 4.13 14.40
C HIS A 77 8.74 3.28 13.43
N ILE A 78 10.02 3.63 13.41
CA ILE A 78 11.15 2.83 12.96
C ILE A 78 10.98 1.39 13.48
N HIS A 79 10.63 0.46 12.60
CA HIS A 79 10.69 -0.98 12.87
C HIS A 79 12.17 -1.45 12.89
N GLU A 80 12.98 -0.89 13.79
CA GLU A 80 14.40 -1.22 14.00
C GLU A 80 14.60 -2.70 14.40
N TYR A 81 13.50 -3.38 14.77
CA TYR A 81 13.49 -4.81 15.13
C TYR A 81 13.37 -5.79 13.94
N ILE A 82 13.34 -5.32 12.68
CA ILE A 82 13.34 -6.19 11.48
C ILE A 82 14.78 -6.68 11.18
N SER A 83 15.44 -7.26 12.17
CA SER A 83 16.63 -8.09 11.99
C SER A 83 16.37 -9.43 12.66
N LEU A 84 15.43 -10.19 12.09
CA LEU A 84 15.46 -11.63 12.25
C LEU A 84 16.79 -12.09 11.63
N LYS A 85 17.66 -12.69 12.45
CA LYS A 85 18.87 -13.35 11.97
C LYS A 85 18.45 -14.37 10.91
N THR A 86 18.67 -14.03 9.64
CA THR A 86 18.52 -14.96 8.54
C THR A 86 19.44 -16.16 8.81
N PRO A 87 18.95 -17.40 8.66
CA PRO A 87 19.84 -18.55 8.54
C PRO A 87 20.89 -18.24 7.46
N PRO A 88 22.14 -18.70 7.61
CA PRO A 88 23.18 -18.41 6.63
C PRO A 88 22.68 -18.76 5.23
N THR A 89 22.74 -17.75 4.36
CA THR A 89 22.45 -17.83 2.93
C THR A 89 23.14 -19.07 2.37
N PRO A 90 22.43 -19.98 1.68
CA PRO A 90 23.10 -20.94 0.83
C PRO A 90 23.97 -20.16 -0.15
N THR A 91 25.28 -20.36 -0.09
CA THR A 91 26.26 -19.77 -1.01
C THR A 91 26.14 -20.45 -2.38
N GLU A 92 24.96 -20.42 -2.98
CA GLU A 92 24.84 -20.62 -4.41
C GLU A 92 24.82 -19.24 -5.05
N PRO A 93 25.80 -18.91 -5.91
CA PRO A 93 25.73 -17.70 -6.70
C PRO A 93 24.42 -17.71 -7.48
N ASP A 94 23.78 -16.54 -7.54
CA ASP A 94 22.61 -16.25 -8.37
C ASP A 94 22.96 -16.60 -9.83
N SER A 95 22.71 -17.85 -10.20
CA SER A 95 22.92 -18.38 -11.54
C SER A 95 21.74 -17.94 -12.41
N LEU A 96 21.68 -16.64 -12.63
CA LEU A 96 21.03 -16.03 -13.80
C LEU A 96 21.79 -16.33 -15.10
N ASP A 97 22.84 -17.17 -15.07
CA ASP A 97 23.38 -17.81 -16.28
C ASP A 97 22.40 -18.88 -16.78
N GLN A 98 21.33 -18.40 -17.42
CA GLN A 98 20.45 -19.16 -18.28
C GLN A 98 21.28 -19.74 -19.43
N LYS A 99 21.57 -21.04 -19.34
CA LYS A 99 22.09 -21.80 -20.48
C LYS A 99 20.97 -21.93 -21.52
N ASP A 100 21.20 -21.31 -22.67
CA ASP A 100 20.49 -21.42 -23.95
C ASP A 100 19.63 -22.69 -24.06
N ASN A 101 18.37 -22.61 -23.60
CA ASN A 101 17.42 -23.71 -23.73
C ASN A 101 16.36 -23.28 -24.76
N PRO A 102 16.14 -24.02 -25.86
CA PRO A 102 15.24 -23.59 -26.94
C PRO A 102 13.76 -23.41 -26.53
N MET A 103 13.40 -23.75 -25.29
CA MET A 103 12.10 -23.45 -24.68
C MET A 103 11.93 -21.96 -24.31
N GLU A 104 13.02 -21.19 -24.18
CA GLU A 104 12.99 -19.76 -23.79
C GLU A 104 12.43 -18.84 -24.88
N LYS A 105 12.61 -19.15 -26.17
CA LYS A 105 12.12 -18.28 -27.26
C LYS A 105 10.60 -18.18 -27.34
N GLU A 106 9.87 -19.24 -26.96
CA GLU A 106 8.40 -19.18 -26.84
C GLU A 106 7.99 -18.46 -25.55
N GLU A 107 8.78 -18.56 -24.49
CA GLU A 107 8.54 -17.90 -23.22
C GLU A 107 8.75 -16.37 -23.31
N ASP A 108 9.75 -15.90 -24.06
CA ASP A 108 10.02 -14.48 -24.30
C ASP A 108 8.92 -13.79 -25.11
N ALA A 109 8.46 -14.40 -26.20
CA ALA A 109 7.35 -13.86 -26.99
C ALA A 109 6.03 -13.85 -26.19
N SER A 110 5.83 -14.85 -25.33
CA SER A 110 4.71 -14.94 -24.39
C SER A 110 4.80 -13.87 -23.29
N TRP A 111 5.99 -13.61 -22.78
CA TRP A 111 6.25 -12.60 -21.76
C TRP A 111 5.97 -11.19 -22.27
N GLU A 112 6.49 -10.82 -23.44
CA GLU A 112 6.22 -9.51 -24.04
C GLU A 112 4.73 -9.31 -24.33
N ALA A 113 4.06 -10.34 -24.85
CA ALA A 113 2.61 -10.30 -25.06
C ALA A 113 1.81 -10.22 -23.75
N PHE A 114 2.35 -10.74 -22.64
CA PHE A 114 1.75 -10.64 -21.32
C PHE A 114 1.95 -9.24 -20.71
N LEU A 115 3.16 -8.68 -20.82
CA LEU A 115 3.49 -7.33 -20.39
C LEU A 115 2.70 -6.27 -21.17
N ALA A 116 2.49 -6.47 -22.47
CA ALA A 116 1.69 -5.58 -23.32
C ALA A 116 0.22 -5.43 -22.87
N LYS A 117 -0.30 -6.34 -22.02
CA LYS A 117 -1.65 -6.25 -21.45
C LYS A 117 -1.71 -5.40 -20.16
N SER A 118 -0.55 -5.00 -19.62
CA SER A 118 -0.45 -4.11 -18.47
C SER A 118 -0.64 -2.65 -18.87
N SER A 119 -1.03 -1.81 -17.90
CA SER A 119 -1.10 -0.37 -18.12
C SER A 119 0.29 0.25 -18.28
N PRO A 120 0.43 1.45 -18.88
CA PRO A 120 1.73 2.09 -19.07
C PRO A 120 2.57 2.21 -17.79
N VAL A 121 1.96 2.59 -16.66
CA VAL A 121 2.68 2.66 -15.37
C VAL A 121 3.15 1.27 -14.93
N ALA A 122 2.31 0.24 -15.07
CA ALA A 122 2.69 -1.13 -14.71
C ALA A 122 3.82 -1.68 -15.60
N GLN A 123 3.80 -1.38 -16.90
CA GLN A 123 4.90 -1.71 -17.80
C GLN A 123 6.19 -1.01 -17.36
N LYS A 124 6.11 0.29 -17.04
CA LYS A 124 7.27 1.08 -16.62
C LYS A 124 7.86 0.61 -15.30
N ILE A 125 7.04 0.17 -14.35
CA ILE A 125 7.49 -0.47 -13.10
C ILE A 125 8.37 -1.70 -13.40
N VAL A 126 7.90 -2.56 -14.30
CA VAL A 126 8.59 -3.81 -14.66
C VAL A 126 9.88 -3.49 -15.43
N GLU A 127 9.83 -2.59 -16.41
CA GLU A 127 10.99 -2.10 -17.16
C GLU A 127 12.07 -1.56 -16.20
N ASN A 128 11.69 -0.66 -15.29
CA ASN A 128 12.61 -0.08 -14.31
C ASN A 128 13.22 -1.13 -13.39
N TYR A 129 12.46 -2.16 -13.02
CA TYR A 129 12.98 -3.27 -12.21
C TYR A 129 13.97 -4.14 -12.98
N LEU A 130 13.66 -4.52 -14.22
CA LEU A 130 14.52 -5.37 -15.05
C LEU A 130 15.84 -4.68 -15.39
N ASN A 131 15.79 -3.37 -15.65
CA ASN A 131 16.95 -2.54 -15.98
C ASN A 131 17.73 -2.04 -14.75
N SER A 132 17.27 -2.32 -13.53
CA SER A 132 17.95 -1.86 -12.32
C SER A 132 19.14 -2.76 -11.99
N GLU A 133 20.30 -2.14 -11.75
CA GLU A 133 21.47 -2.81 -11.17
C GLU A 133 21.22 -3.28 -9.73
N ASN A 134 20.33 -2.59 -9.00
CA ASN A 134 19.98 -2.91 -7.62
C ASN A 134 18.52 -3.38 -7.50
N LYS A 135 18.33 -4.70 -7.67
CA LYS A 135 17.02 -5.34 -7.56
C LYS A 135 16.56 -5.49 -6.11
N GLU A 136 17.47 -5.47 -5.15
CA GLU A 136 17.23 -5.75 -3.73
C GLU A 136 17.81 -4.63 -2.85
N PRO A 137 17.19 -3.44 -2.85
CA PRO A 137 17.77 -2.26 -2.20
C PRO A 137 17.76 -2.31 -0.66
N GLY A 138 17.17 -3.34 -0.04
CA GLY A 138 16.95 -3.40 1.40
C GLY A 138 15.92 -2.38 1.89
N GLY A 139 15.83 -2.24 3.22
CA GLY A 139 14.91 -1.30 3.87
C GLY A 139 13.47 -1.78 3.97
N HIS A 140 12.54 -0.84 4.14
CA HIS A 140 11.13 -1.15 4.38
C HIS A 140 10.38 -1.45 3.08
N CYS A 141 9.64 -2.56 3.02
CA CYS A 141 8.92 -3.03 1.83
C CYS A 141 7.95 -2.01 1.23
N LEU A 142 7.23 -1.33 2.11
CA LEU A 142 6.34 -0.25 1.73
C LEU A 142 7.07 0.89 1.01
N THR A 143 8.23 1.32 1.53
CA THR A 143 8.99 2.42 0.94
C THR A 143 9.52 2.03 -0.43
N VAL A 144 10.04 0.81 -0.57
CA VAL A 144 10.57 0.31 -1.85
C VAL A 144 9.46 0.16 -2.89
N SER A 145 8.36 -0.51 -2.54
CA SER A 145 7.22 -0.71 -3.46
C SER A 145 6.57 0.62 -3.86
N LYS A 146 6.37 1.53 -2.91
CA LYS A 146 5.85 2.89 -3.19
C LYS A 146 6.80 3.70 -4.05
N GLY A 147 8.11 3.65 -3.77
CA GLY A 147 9.14 4.30 -4.55
C GLY A 147 9.09 3.86 -6.01
N ARG A 148 9.10 2.55 -6.26
CA ARG A 148 9.00 1.97 -7.62
C ARG A 148 7.74 2.45 -8.36
N PHE A 149 6.58 2.43 -7.69
CA PHE A 149 5.33 2.93 -8.28
C PHE A 149 5.39 4.43 -8.58
N THR A 150 5.74 5.26 -7.60
CA THR A 150 5.76 6.73 -7.76
C THR A 150 6.76 7.19 -8.82
N GLN A 151 7.91 6.53 -8.93
CA GLN A 151 8.89 6.80 -9.96
C GLN A 151 8.35 6.47 -11.36
N ALA A 152 7.81 5.26 -11.55
CA ALA A 152 7.21 4.85 -12.81
C ALA A 152 6.02 5.75 -13.20
N TYR A 153 5.19 6.13 -12.23
CA TYR A 153 4.08 7.06 -12.44
C TYR A 153 4.59 8.40 -12.97
N LYS A 154 5.64 8.95 -12.35
CA LYS A 154 6.24 10.23 -12.75
C LYS A 154 6.86 10.18 -14.14
N GLU A 155 7.49 9.07 -14.50
CA GLU A 155 8.08 8.89 -15.83
C GLU A 155 7.01 8.78 -16.93
N VAL A 156 5.83 8.22 -16.61
CA VAL A 156 4.72 8.08 -17.57
C VAL A 156 3.90 9.37 -17.68
N HIS A 157 3.54 9.98 -16.56
CA HIS A 157 2.58 11.11 -16.51
C HIS A 157 3.25 12.48 -16.34
N GLY A 158 4.55 12.53 -16.03
CA GLY A 158 5.30 13.78 -15.82
C GLY A 158 5.12 14.41 -14.43
N HIS A 159 4.34 13.80 -13.54
CA HIS A 159 4.11 14.27 -12.17
C HIS A 159 3.83 13.10 -11.21
N LEU A 160 3.73 13.39 -9.90
CA LEU A 160 3.46 12.38 -8.88
C LEU A 160 1.97 11.92 -8.95
N PRO A 161 1.64 10.75 -8.38
CA PRO A 161 0.26 10.26 -8.36
C PRO A 161 -0.68 11.10 -7.48
N TYR A 162 -0.13 11.93 -6.58
CA TYR A 162 -0.94 12.76 -5.67
C TYR A 162 -1.78 13.82 -6.40
N GLN A 163 -1.36 14.22 -7.59
CA GLN A 163 -2.02 15.20 -8.44
C GLN A 163 -3.30 14.65 -9.08
N ASP A 164 -3.42 13.32 -9.21
CA ASP A 164 -4.56 12.65 -9.83
C ASP A 164 -5.49 11.98 -8.82
N LEU A 165 -5.26 12.19 -7.52
CA LEU A 165 -6.14 11.64 -6.49
C LEU A 165 -7.51 12.35 -6.56
N PRO A 166 -8.61 11.60 -6.69
CA PRO A 166 -9.92 12.24 -6.80
C PRO A 166 -10.35 12.82 -5.46
N ASP A 167 -10.99 14.00 -5.49
CA ASP A 167 -11.52 14.68 -4.29
C ASP A 167 -12.45 13.78 -3.47
N SER A 168 -13.16 12.85 -4.14
CA SER A 168 -14.02 11.86 -3.50
C SER A 168 -13.31 10.93 -2.50
N MET A 169 -11.98 10.85 -2.53
CA MET A 169 -11.22 10.10 -1.52
C MET A 169 -11.22 10.79 -0.16
N ALA A 170 -11.38 12.11 -0.12
CA ALA A 170 -11.33 12.88 1.11
C ALA A 170 -12.39 12.40 2.11
N THR A 171 -12.05 12.45 3.39
CA THR A 171 -13.02 12.29 4.48
C THR A 171 -13.24 13.62 5.18
N LYS A 172 -14.13 13.65 6.17
CA LYS A 172 -14.29 14.81 7.04
C LYS A 172 -12.97 15.19 7.76
N LEU A 173 -12.07 14.23 7.97
CA LEU A 173 -10.84 14.38 8.75
C LEU A 173 -9.58 14.50 7.89
N TYR A 174 -9.61 14.01 6.65
CA TYR A 174 -8.41 13.83 5.84
C TYR A 174 -8.58 14.27 4.39
N THR A 175 -7.54 14.90 3.86
CA THR A 175 -7.38 15.19 2.43
C THR A 175 -7.19 13.89 1.62
N PRO A 176 -7.42 13.89 0.29
CA PRO A 176 -7.18 12.72 -0.56
C PRO A 176 -5.76 12.14 -0.40
N LYS A 177 -4.74 13.00 -0.33
CA LYS A 177 -3.34 12.61 -0.11
C LYS A 177 -3.15 11.89 1.23
N GLN A 178 -3.75 12.39 2.31
CA GLN A 178 -3.69 11.75 3.62
C GLN A 178 -4.41 10.40 3.62
N VAL A 179 -5.61 10.33 3.04
CA VAL A 179 -6.36 9.06 2.92
C VAL A 179 -5.58 8.02 2.12
N PHE A 180 -5.03 8.43 0.97
CA PHE A 180 -4.17 7.57 0.16
C PHE A 180 -2.99 7.05 0.98
N ASN A 181 -2.26 7.94 1.65
CA ASN A 181 -1.09 7.56 2.44
C ASN A 181 -1.44 6.64 3.61
N LEU A 182 -2.52 6.90 4.33
CA LEU A 182 -2.97 6.05 5.44
C LEU A 182 -3.35 4.65 4.93
N LEU A 183 -4.16 4.56 3.87
CA LEU A 183 -4.52 3.27 3.27
C LEU A 183 -3.30 2.52 2.74
N TYR A 184 -2.35 3.23 2.14
CA TYR A 184 -1.14 2.64 1.58
C TYR A 184 -0.24 2.08 2.68
N ALA A 185 0.01 2.90 3.72
CA ALA A 185 0.74 2.54 4.95
C ALA A 185 0.10 1.38 5.69
N THR A 186 -1.22 1.23 5.55
CA THR A 186 -2.01 0.39 6.43
C THR A 186 -1.83 0.78 7.90
N ALA A 187 -1.63 2.08 8.15
CA ALA A 187 -1.41 2.60 9.50
C ALA A 187 -2.73 2.58 10.26
N SER A 188 -3.00 1.49 10.99
CA SER A 188 -4.17 1.43 11.87
C SER A 188 -3.81 1.90 13.28
N ASP A 189 -4.46 2.96 13.72
CA ASP A 189 -4.51 3.31 15.14
C ASP A 189 -5.96 3.22 15.64
N GLU A 190 -6.14 3.24 16.96
CA GLU A 190 -7.47 3.24 17.56
C GLU A 190 -8.26 4.53 17.31
N SER A 191 -7.63 5.55 16.70
CA SER A 191 -8.23 6.85 16.51
C SER A 191 -9.47 6.78 15.60
N GLU A 192 -10.38 7.73 15.83
CA GLU A 192 -11.53 7.96 14.94
C GLU A 192 -11.09 8.24 13.50
N GLY A 193 -9.84 8.68 13.32
CA GLY A 193 -9.18 8.88 12.05
C GLY A 193 -9.17 7.63 11.18
N TRP A 194 -8.44 6.59 11.59
CA TRP A 194 -8.34 5.35 10.82
C TRP A 194 -9.72 4.69 10.62
N LYS A 195 -10.55 4.70 11.67
CA LYS A 195 -11.91 4.16 11.62
C LYS A 195 -12.86 4.99 10.75
N SER A 196 -12.47 6.17 10.28
CA SER A 196 -13.23 6.96 9.30
C SER A 196 -12.94 6.57 7.84
N LEU A 197 -11.84 5.85 7.56
CA LEU A 197 -11.47 5.46 6.20
C LEU A 197 -12.45 4.42 5.63
N PRO A 198 -12.59 4.23 4.31
CA PRO A 198 -13.57 3.27 3.80
C PRO A 198 -13.18 1.83 4.13
N LYS A 199 -14.03 1.13 4.89
CA LYS A 199 -13.76 -0.24 5.40
C LYS A 199 -13.36 -1.24 4.31
N ALA A 200 -13.88 -1.08 3.10
CA ALA A 200 -13.57 -1.95 1.96
C ALA A 200 -12.11 -1.91 1.50
N TYR A 201 -11.33 -0.91 1.90
CA TYR A 201 -9.92 -0.73 1.48
C TYR A 201 -8.92 -0.80 2.64
N ARG A 202 -9.39 -0.81 3.90
CA ARG A 202 -8.52 -0.98 5.06
C ARG A 202 -7.84 -2.35 5.04
N GLY A 203 -6.61 -2.44 5.53
CA GLY A 203 -5.83 -3.68 5.53
C GLY A 203 -5.33 -4.14 4.14
N LYS A 204 -5.67 -3.43 3.06
CA LYS A 204 -5.27 -3.84 1.70
C LYS A 204 -4.02 -3.10 1.19
N GLY A 205 -3.38 -2.28 2.03
CA GLY A 205 -2.13 -1.58 1.72
C GLY A 205 -2.15 -0.85 0.40
N ASN A 206 -1.06 -0.99 -0.37
CA ASN A 206 -0.91 -0.40 -1.69
C ASN A 206 -2.10 -0.71 -2.61
N ALA A 207 -2.60 -1.95 -2.60
CA ALA A 207 -3.70 -2.39 -3.43
C ALA A 207 -5.01 -1.66 -3.08
N GLY A 208 -5.28 -1.51 -1.78
CA GLY A 208 -6.42 -0.76 -1.28
C GLY A 208 -6.39 0.71 -1.66
N ALA A 209 -5.25 1.37 -1.42
CA ALA A 209 -5.07 2.79 -1.71
C ALA A 209 -5.25 3.10 -3.21
N LEU A 210 -4.61 2.29 -4.07
CA LEU A 210 -4.65 2.46 -5.52
C LEU A 210 -6.02 2.15 -6.11
N ALA A 211 -6.70 1.13 -5.61
CA ALA A 211 -8.07 0.84 -6.05
C ALA A 211 -9.05 1.92 -5.60
N TYR A 212 -8.92 2.44 -4.37
CA TYR A 212 -9.78 3.52 -3.89
C TYR A 212 -9.55 4.82 -4.66
N ALA A 213 -8.31 5.08 -5.09
CA ALA A 213 -7.97 6.19 -5.98
C ALA A 213 -8.45 6.01 -7.43
N GLY A 214 -9.06 4.86 -7.77
CA GLY A 214 -9.49 4.56 -9.15
C GLY A 214 -8.34 4.21 -10.10
N MET A 215 -7.12 4.01 -9.58
CA MET A 215 -5.92 3.75 -10.38
C MET A 215 -5.76 2.28 -10.78
N GLY A 216 -6.65 1.40 -10.32
CA GLY A 216 -6.59 -0.02 -10.65
C GLY A 216 -7.79 -0.82 -10.16
N SER A 217 -7.73 -2.13 -10.36
CA SER A 217 -8.76 -3.09 -9.91
C SER A 217 -8.19 -4.05 -8.90
N LEU A 218 -8.90 -4.21 -7.78
CA LEU A 218 -8.55 -5.20 -6.77
C LEU A 218 -8.67 -6.61 -7.34
N VAL A 219 -7.72 -7.44 -6.94
CA VAL A 219 -7.70 -8.88 -7.16
C VAL A 219 -7.49 -9.53 -5.78
N ASP A 220 -8.41 -10.40 -5.39
CA ASP A 220 -8.34 -11.11 -4.11
C ASP A 220 -7.45 -12.35 -4.21
N SER A 221 -7.36 -13.13 -3.13
CA SER A 221 -6.51 -14.33 -3.08
C SER A 221 -6.90 -15.38 -4.12
N THR A 222 -8.20 -15.53 -4.42
CA THR A 222 -8.66 -16.45 -5.48
C THR A 222 -8.22 -15.95 -6.85
N GLY A 223 -8.34 -14.65 -7.11
CA GLY A 223 -7.90 -14.03 -8.35
C GLY A 223 -6.37 -14.12 -8.55
N VAL A 224 -5.60 -13.88 -7.50
CA VAL A 224 -4.13 -13.99 -7.49
C VAL A 224 -3.71 -15.38 -7.98
N TRP A 225 -4.28 -16.43 -7.40
CA TRP A 225 -3.89 -17.82 -7.69
C TRP A 225 -4.63 -18.47 -8.87
N SER A 226 -5.61 -17.79 -9.47
CA SER A 226 -6.27 -18.22 -10.71
C SER A 226 -5.68 -17.59 -11.97
N GLY A 227 -4.61 -16.80 -11.86
CA GLY A 227 -3.92 -16.23 -13.02
C GLY A 227 -4.38 -14.84 -13.43
N GLN A 228 -5.07 -14.10 -12.56
CA GLN A 228 -5.65 -12.79 -12.91
C GLN A 228 -4.68 -11.61 -12.76
N LEU A 229 -3.49 -11.80 -12.18
CA LEU A 229 -2.50 -10.74 -12.07
C LEU A 229 -1.91 -10.37 -13.42
N ARG A 230 -1.55 -9.09 -13.55
CA ARG A 230 -0.80 -8.54 -14.68
C ARG A 230 0.58 -8.07 -14.20
N PRO A 231 1.65 -8.16 -15.00
CA PRO A 231 2.97 -7.66 -14.62
C PRO A 231 2.91 -6.21 -14.14
N GLY A 232 3.60 -5.90 -13.06
CA GLY A 232 3.57 -4.58 -12.41
C GLY A 232 2.40 -4.38 -11.43
N ALA A 233 1.53 -5.39 -11.25
CA ALA A 233 0.50 -5.35 -10.22
C ALA A 233 1.14 -5.20 -8.82
N MET A 234 0.55 -4.35 -7.98
CA MET A 234 1.02 -4.15 -6.62
C MET A 234 0.27 -5.06 -5.65
N LEU A 235 0.97 -5.59 -4.65
CA LEU A 235 0.41 -6.53 -3.69
C LEU A 235 0.65 -6.10 -2.25
N GLN A 236 -0.35 -6.33 -1.41
CA GLN A 236 -0.28 -6.37 0.03
C GLN A 236 -0.70 -7.76 0.49
N VAL A 237 0.14 -8.40 1.30
CA VAL A 237 -0.13 -9.73 1.87
C VAL A 237 -0.05 -9.70 3.40
N TRP A 238 -0.66 -10.70 4.02
CA TRP A 238 -0.66 -10.89 5.47
C TRP A 238 -0.38 -12.33 5.81
N ARG A 239 0.57 -12.54 6.72
CA ARG A 239 0.94 -13.89 7.15
C ARG A 239 -0.23 -14.58 7.82
N TYR A 240 -0.91 -13.87 8.73
CA TYR A 240 -2.06 -14.36 9.47
C TYR A 240 -3.31 -13.55 9.13
N ARG A 241 -4.44 -14.24 8.97
CA ARG A 241 -5.74 -13.63 8.68
C ARG A 241 -6.22 -12.77 9.85
N GLU A 242 -5.95 -13.17 11.08
CA GLU A 242 -6.37 -12.47 12.28
C GLU A 242 -5.73 -11.07 12.35
N ASP A 243 -4.47 -10.92 11.95
CA ASP A 243 -3.80 -9.61 11.91
C ASP A 243 -4.45 -8.70 10.88
N TYR A 244 -4.73 -9.22 9.69
CA TYR A 244 -5.48 -8.49 8.66
C TYR A 244 -6.84 -8.01 9.18
N GLU A 245 -7.58 -8.88 9.86
CA GLU A 245 -8.90 -8.55 10.39
C GLU A 245 -8.83 -7.48 11.49
N GLN A 246 -7.83 -7.54 12.38
CA GLN A 246 -7.61 -6.53 13.42
C GLN A 246 -7.26 -5.16 12.82
N VAL A 247 -6.41 -5.13 11.80
CA VAL A 247 -6.08 -3.90 11.05
C VAL A 247 -7.32 -3.30 10.39
N VAL A 248 -8.17 -4.14 9.78
CA VAL A 248 -9.45 -3.70 9.18
C VAL A 248 -10.38 -3.08 10.24
N GLN A 249 -10.38 -3.62 11.45
CA GLN A 249 -11.18 -3.14 12.59
C GLN A 249 -10.62 -1.86 13.21
N GLY A 250 -9.34 -1.55 13.00
CA GLY A 250 -8.70 -0.38 13.58
C GLY A 250 -8.26 -0.60 15.03
N THR A 251 -7.70 -1.77 15.30
CA THR A 251 -6.96 -2.06 16.53
C THR A 251 -5.57 -1.43 16.45
N ASP A 252 -5.03 -1.02 17.60
CA ASP A 252 -3.66 -0.55 17.73
C ASP A 252 -2.65 -1.63 17.31
N VAL A 253 -1.95 -1.41 16.19
CA VAL A 253 -0.94 -2.33 15.64
C VAL A 253 0.40 -2.27 16.37
N GLU A 254 0.64 -1.35 17.29
CA GLU A 254 1.89 -1.37 18.08
C GLU A 254 2.01 -2.64 18.93
N LYS A 255 0.88 -3.32 19.16
CA LYS A 255 0.77 -4.61 19.86
C LYS A 255 0.71 -5.81 18.92
N LEU A 256 0.61 -5.58 17.62
CA LEU A 256 0.65 -6.61 16.59
C LEU A 256 2.10 -6.68 16.09
N ASP A 257 2.64 -7.88 15.93
CA ASP A 257 3.89 -8.08 15.20
C ASP A 257 3.52 -8.09 13.71
N PRO A 258 3.41 -6.93 13.01
CA PRO A 258 2.62 -6.87 11.80
C PRO A 258 3.44 -7.45 10.65
N TYR A 259 3.17 -8.71 10.29
CA TYR A 259 3.71 -9.37 9.09
C TYR A 259 2.91 -8.99 7.84
N GLY A 260 2.58 -7.70 7.69
CA GLY A 260 2.15 -7.16 6.42
C GLY A 260 3.35 -7.05 5.49
N HIS A 261 3.27 -7.57 4.26
CA HIS A 261 4.33 -7.42 3.27
C HIS A 261 3.80 -6.83 1.97
N SER A 262 4.60 -5.97 1.34
CA SER A 262 4.23 -5.21 0.15
C SER A 262 5.28 -5.40 -0.93
N PHE A 263 4.87 -5.84 -2.11
CA PHE A 263 5.77 -6.10 -3.24
C PHE A 263 5.04 -5.93 -4.58
N ILE A 264 5.78 -6.11 -5.66
CA ILE A 264 5.27 -5.97 -7.03
C ILE A 264 5.34 -7.34 -7.72
N PHE A 265 4.27 -7.72 -8.39
CA PHE A 265 4.23 -8.96 -9.18
C PHE A 265 4.96 -8.76 -10.51
N ILE A 266 5.87 -9.69 -10.82
CA ILE A 266 6.57 -9.76 -12.10
C ILE A 266 5.90 -10.78 -13.01
N ASN A 267 5.93 -12.06 -12.64
CA ASN A 267 5.32 -13.13 -13.45
C ASN A 267 4.88 -14.32 -12.60
N TYR A 268 4.00 -15.16 -13.17
CA TYR A 268 3.69 -16.47 -12.64
C TYR A 268 4.82 -17.46 -12.93
N VAL A 269 5.13 -18.30 -11.94
CA VAL A 269 5.95 -19.51 -12.14
C VAL A 269 5.00 -20.67 -12.35
N ARG A 270 5.25 -21.46 -13.39
CA ARG A 270 4.38 -22.59 -13.77
C ARG A 270 5.15 -23.90 -13.84
N ASP A 271 4.46 -25.00 -13.55
CA ASP A 271 4.99 -26.34 -13.77
C ASP A 271 4.81 -26.79 -15.23
N GLU A 272 5.31 -27.99 -15.55
CA GLU A 272 5.18 -28.63 -16.88
C GLU A 272 3.72 -28.84 -17.31
N LYS A 273 2.76 -28.82 -16.37
CA LYS A 273 1.33 -28.93 -16.63
C LYS A 273 0.66 -27.56 -16.74
N ASN A 274 1.45 -26.50 -16.88
CA ASN A 274 1.03 -25.11 -16.96
C ASN A 274 0.25 -24.62 -15.73
N LYS A 275 0.39 -25.28 -14.57
CA LYS A 275 -0.24 -24.86 -13.31
C LYS A 275 0.61 -23.81 -12.63
N ILE A 276 -0.04 -22.79 -12.04
CA ILE A 276 0.66 -21.79 -11.22
C ILE A 276 1.20 -22.49 -9.97
N VAL A 277 2.52 -22.48 -9.83
CA VAL A 277 3.22 -23.02 -8.66
C VAL A 277 3.89 -21.93 -7.82
N GLY A 278 3.99 -20.70 -8.34
CA GLY A 278 4.44 -19.55 -7.55
C GLY A 278 4.37 -18.22 -8.29
N LEU A 279 4.86 -17.17 -7.62
CA LEU A 279 4.96 -15.80 -8.13
C LEU A 279 6.41 -15.34 -8.09
N ARG A 280 6.92 -14.80 -9.21
CA ARG A 280 8.13 -13.97 -9.22
C ARG A 280 7.73 -12.54 -8.82
N ILE A 281 8.50 -11.94 -7.93
CA ILE A 281 8.21 -10.63 -7.35
C ILE A 281 9.41 -9.69 -7.45
N ALA A 282 9.14 -8.38 -7.45
CA ALA A 282 10.12 -7.35 -7.14
C ALA A 282 9.86 -6.84 -5.73
N ASP A 283 10.89 -6.97 -4.90
CA ASP A 283 10.84 -6.76 -3.44
C ASP A 283 12.04 -5.91 -2.96
N GLN A 284 12.17 -5.68 -1.65
CA GLN A 284 13.39 -5.10 -1.08
C GLN A 284 14.57 -6.08 -0.91
N GLY A 285 14.42 -7.36 -1.25
CA GLY A 285 15.42 -8.41 -0.96
C GLY A 285 15.02 -9.40 0.13
N PHE A 286 13.84 -9.27 0.75
CA PHE A 286 13.45 -10.17 1.85
C PHE A 286 13.02 -11.55 1.34
N GLN A 287 12.26 -11.61 0.25
CA GLN A 287 11.74 -12.87 -0.31
C GLN A 287 11.87 -13.00 -1.83
N SER A 288 12.67 -12.15 -2.46
CA SER A 288 12.91 -12.18 -3.92
C SER A 288 13.75 -13.37 -4.39
N TYR A 289 14.50 -14.04 -3.48
CA TYR A 289 15.38 -15.17 -3.81
C TYR A 289 14.64 -16.46 -4.22
N ARG A 290 13.32 -16.54 -4.04
CA ARG A 290 12.51 -17.68 -4.49
C ARG A 290 11.12 -17.24 -4.94
N PRO A 291 10.42 -18.04 -5.75
CA PRO A 291 9.00 -17.81 -6.01
C PRO A 291 8.18 -17.88 -4.71
N LEU A 292 7.26 -16.93 -4.54
CA LEU A 292 6.26 -17.00 -3.47
C LEU A 292 5.18 -18.02 -3.82
N ILE A 293 4.70 -18.75 -2.83
CA ILE A 293 3.71 -19.82 -2.98
C ILE A 293 2.47 -19.55 -2.12
N PRO A 294 1.30 -20.18 -2.41
CA PRO A 294 0.05 -19.84 -1.74
C PRO A 294 0.07 -19.91 -0.22
N ARG A 295 0.86 -20.84 0.35
CA ARG A 295 0.95 -21.03 1.80
C ARG A 295 1.87 -20.05 2.53
N ASP A 296 2.59 -19.18 1.81
CA ASP A 296 3.48 -18.19 2.44
C ASP A 296 2.68 -17.12 3.21
N TYR A 297 1.43 -16.88 2.79
CA TYR A 297 0.54 -15.87 3.36
C TYR A 297 -0.92 -16.34 3.32
N GLU A 298 -1.69 -16.02 4.35
CA GLU A 298 -3.12 -16.38 4.45
C GLU A 298 -4.06 -15.40 3.74
N VAL A 299 -3.61 -14.16 3.54
CA VAL A 299 -4.40 -13.11 2.88
C VAL A 299 -3.56 -12.44 1.80
N TRP A 300 -4.13 -12.35 0.61
CA TRP A 300 -3.55 -11.70 -0.56
C TRP A 300 -4.51 -10.66 -1.11
N TRP A 301 -4.02 -9.42 -1.25
CA TRP A 301 -4.69 -8.35 -1.97
C TRP A 301 -3.74 -7.80 -3.00
N ALA A 302 -4.17 -7.78 -4.26
CA ALA A 302 -3.43 -7.19 -5.34
C ALA A 302 -4.25 -6.11 -6.04
N VAL A 303 -3.57 -5.26 -6.80
CA VAL A 303 -4.19 -4.29 -7.71
C VAL A 303 -3.53 -4.38 -9.08
N ASN A 304 -4.35 -4.68 -10.09
CA ASN A 304 -3.95 -4.51 -11.48
C ASN A 304 -4.14 -3.03 -11.85
N LEU A 305 -3.04 -2.33 -12.14
CA LEU A 305 -3.08 -0.92 -12.51
C LEU A 305 -3.82 -0.69 -13.84
N ARG A 306 -4.47 0.47 -13.95
CA ARG A 306 -5.16 0.96 -15.15
C ARG A 306 -4.59 2.29 -15.67
N VAL A 307 -3.58 2.81 -14.98
CA VAL A 307 -2.93 4.11 -15.21
C VAL A 307 -1.59 4.00 -15.91
#